data_AF-A0A509EM18-F1
#
_entry.id   AF-A0A509EM18-F1
#
_cell.length_a   1.000
_cell.length_b   1.000
_cell.length_c   1.000
_cell.angle_alpha   90.00
_cell.angle_beta   90.00
_cell.angle_gamma   90.00
#
_symmetry.space_group_name_H-M   'P 1'
#
loop_
_entity.id
_entity.type
_entity.pdbx_description
1 polymer ?
#
loop_
_entity_poly.entity_id
_entity_poly.type
_entity_poly.pdbx_seq_one_letter_code
_entity_poly.pdbx_strand_id
1 'polypeptide(L)'
;MATFQFDFVGPERTLYSGAVEAVQLPGSEGEMTVLPGHAPVITTLRVGVIVVTESQGNGKRIYVRGGFADIGPTSCTVLAERAAPIEELTPESIDRDIEAAELARDATEDQQKRQELNAQIVQLQETKVLLKL
;
A
#
# COMPACT_ATOMS: atom_id res chain seq x y z
N MET A 1 -10.93 0.58 -22.15
CA MET A 1 -11.85 -0.46 -21.64
C MET A 1 -12.84 0.20 -20.68
N ALA A 2 -13.62 -0.54 -19.89
CA ALA A 2 -14.39 0.07 -18.80
C ALA A 2 -13.42 0.62 -17.74
N THR A 3 -13.78 1.73 -17.11
CA THR A 3 -12.97 2.41 -16.08
C THR A 3 -13.79 2.62 -14.81
N PHE A 4 -13.10 2.80 -13.68
CA PHE A 4 -13.70 3.18 -12.40
C PHE A 4 -12.87 4.28 -11.73
N GLN A 5 -13.47 5.00 -10.78
CA GLN A 5 -12.77 6.06 -10.05
C GLN A 5 -11.84 5.42 -9.03
N PHE A 6 -10.56 5.80 -9.04
CA PHE A 6 -9.59 5.41 -8.02
C PHE A 6 -9.01 6.64 -7.33
N ASP A 7 -9.08 6.64 -6.01
CA ASP A 7 -8.54 7.68 -5.15
C ASP A 7 -7.54 7.07 -4.18
N PHE A 8 -6.29 7.52 -4.24
CA PHE A 8 -5.25 7.17 -3.27
C PHE A 8 -4.93 8.42 -2.44
N VAL A 9 -5.35 8.36 -1.18
CA VAL A 9 -5.15 9.41 -0.20
C VAL A 9 -4.08 8.97 0.81
N GLY A 10 -3.00 9.75 0.89
CA GLY A 10 -2.03 9.66 1.98
C GLY A 10 -2.38 10.62 3.12
N PRO A 11 -1.66 10.56 4.25
CA PRO A 11 -1.96 11.37 5.43
C PRO A 11 -1.79 12.88 5.18
N GLU A 12 -0.84 13.28 4.33
CA GLU A 12 -0.52 14.69 4.08
C GLU A 12 -1.19 15.23 2.81
N ARG A 13 -1.41 14.38 1.81
CA ARG A 13 -1.95 14.76 0.49
C ARG A 13 -2.54 13.57 -0.25
N THR A 14 -3.38 13.88 -1.24
CA THR A 14 -3.79 12.93 -2.26
C THR A 14 -2.60 12.59 -3.15
N LEU A 15 -2.27 11.30 -3.26
CA LEU A 15 -1.20 10.77 -4.10
C LEU A 15 -1.68 10.44 -5.51
N TYR A 16 -2.94 10.05 -5.63
CA TYR A 16 -3.59 9.75 -6.90
C TYR A 16 -5.08 10.04 -6.83
N SER A 17 -5.65 10.56 -7.92
CA SER A 17 -7.10 10.62 -8.12
C SER A 17 -7.39 10.62 -9.62
N GLY A 18 -8.22 9.69 -10.09
CA GLY A 18 -8.56 9.60 -11.50
C GLY A 18 -9.26 8.31 -11.92
N ALA A 19 -9.65 8.25 -13.19
CA ALA A 19 -10.29 7.08 -13.78
C ALA A 19 -9.23 6.06 -14.25
N VAL A 20 -9.37 4.81 -13.80
CA VAL A 20 -8.40 3.73 -14.03
C VAL A 20 -9.08 2.47 -14.55
N GLU A 21 -8.30 1.61 -15.21
CA GLU A 21 -8.79 0.32 -15.74
C GLU A 21 -8.57 -0.83 -14.76
N ALA A 22 -7.51 -0.75 -13.94
CA ALA A 22 -7.23 -1.73 -12.89
C ALA A 22 -6.36 -1.12 -11.79
N VAL A 23 -6.47 -1.66 -10.59
CA VAL A 23 -5.56 -1.34 -9.48
C VAL A 23 -5.17 -2.61 -8.76
N GLN A 24 -3.87 -2.87 -8.63
CA GLN A 24 -3.33 -3.95 -7.81
C GLN A 24 -2.94 -3.42 -6.42
N LEU A 25 -3.36 -4.13 -5.38
CA LEU A 25 -3.27 -3.76 -3.98
C LEU A 25 -2.65 -4.91 -3.15
N PRO A 26 -1.72 -4.63 -2.22
CA PRO A 26 -1.25 -5.61 -1.24
C PRO A 26 -2.24 -5.69 -0.07
N GLY A 27 -3.27 -6.52 -0.19
CA GLY A 27 -4.24 -6.77 0.88
C GLY A 27 -3.67 -7.65 2.01
N SER A 28 -4.34 -7.64 3.16
CA SER A 28 -3.98 -8.46 4.33
C SER A 28 -3.91 -9.96 4.03
N GLU A 29 -4.84 -10.45 3.20
CA GLU A 29 -4.93 -11.86 2.79
C GLU A 29 -4.06 -12.21 1.57
N GLY A 30 -3.46 -11.22 0.90
CA GLY A 30 -2.72 -11.45 -0.34
C GLY A 30 -2.75 -10.28 -1.31
N GLU A 31 -2.19 -10.50 -2.49
CA GLU A 31 -2.30 -9.55 -3.60
C GLU A 31 -3.71 -9.59 -4.22
N MET A 32 -4.31 -8.43 -4.42
CA MET A 32 -5.64 -8.28 -5.00
C MET A 32 -5.60 -7.32 -6.18
N THR A 33 -6.30 -7.66 -7.26
CA THR A 33 -6.50 -6.75 -8.40
C THR A 33 -7.95 -6.35 -8.51
N VAL A 34 -8.22 -5.06 -8.37
CA VAL A 34 -9.54 -4.45 -8.49
C VAL A 34 -9.77 -4.03 -9.94
N LEU A 35 -10.94 -4.42 -10.46
CA LEU A 35 -11.41 -4.13 -11.81
C LEU A 35 -12.76 -3.39 -11.75
N PRO A 36 -13.21 -2.76 -12.85
CA PRO A 36 -14.54 -2.14 -12.91
C PRO A 36 -15.65 -3.14 -12.54
N GLY A 37 -16.51 -2.75 -11.60
CA GLY A 37 -17.62 -3.58 -11.13
C GLY A 37 -17.25 -4.67 -10.11
N HIS A 38 -16.08 -4.55 -9.47
CA HIS A 38 -15.69 -5.43 -8.36
C HIS A 38 -16.73 -5.39 -7.22
N ALA A 39 -16.89 -6.52 -6.52
CA ALA A 39 -17.77 -6.60 -5.37
C ALA A 39 -17.27 -5.66 -4.24
N PRO A 40 -18.16 -5.02 -3.47
CA PRO A 40 -17.74 -4.15 -2.39
C PRO A 40 -16.97 -4.90 -1.30
N VAL A 41 -15.79 -4.42 -0.94
CA VAL A 41 -14.89 -5.03 0.04
C VAL A 41 -14.11 -3.94 0.77
N ILE A 42 -14.01 -4.05 2.10
CA ILE A 42 -13.09 -3.26 2.92
C ILE A 42 -11.99 -4.18 3.41
N THR A 43 -10.73 -3.82 3.19
CA THR A 43 -9.57 -4.61 3.65
C THR A 43 -8.43 -3.72 4.13
N THR A 44 -7.60 -4.25 5.01
CA THR A 44 -6.35 -3.62 5.43
C THR A 44 -5.26 -3.90 4.41
N LEU A 45 -4.35 -2.94 4.27
CA LEU A 45 -3.19 -3.06 3.38
C LEU A 45 -1.95 -3.48 4.16
N ARG A 46 -1.11 -4.28 3.51
CA ARG A 46 0.23 -4.63 3.99
C ARG A 46 1.26 -3.68 3.39
N VAL A 47 2.51 -3.82 3.83
CA VAL A 47 3.62 -3.12 3.18
C VAL A 47 3.81 -3.69 1.78
N GLY A 48 3.88 -2.82 0.77
CA GLY A 48 4.05 -3.25 -0.60
C GLY A 48 3.92 -2.12 -1.61
N VAL A 49 3.61 -2.50 -2.86
CA VAL A 49 3.48 -1.57 -3.98
C VAL A 49 2.10 -1.68 -4.58
N ILE A 50 1.40 -0.54 -4.65
CA ILE A 50 0.17 -0.40 -5.41
C ILE A 50 0.52 -0.09 -6.86
N VAL A 51 -0.08 -0.83 -7.78
CA VAL A 51 0.10 -0.62 -9.23
C VAL A 51 -1.22 -0.14 -9.82
N VAL A 52 -1.20 1.06 -10.38
CA VAL A 52 -2.36 1.71 -11.01
C VAL A 52 -2.24 1.59 -12.52
N THR A 53 -3.24 1.00 -13.17
CA THR A 53 -3.30 0.87 -14.62
C THR A 53 -4.28 1.90 -15.19
N GLU A 54 -3.76 2.87 -15.92
CA GLU A 54 -4.53 3.92 -16.59
C GLU A 54 -4.92 3.51 -18.03
N SER A 55 -6.01 4.08 -18.56
CA SER A 55 -6.46 3.79 -19.93
C SER A 55 -5.52 4.30 -21.02
N GLN A 56 -4.76 5.36 -20.73
CA GLN A 56 -3.74 5.92 -21.62
C GLN A 56 -2.53 6.32 -20.81
N GLY A 57 -1.38 5.69 -21.08
CA GLY A 57 -0.11 6.00 -20.44
C GLY A 57 0.56 4.79 -19.80
N ASN A 58 1.65 5.06 -19.12
CA ASN A 58 2.34 4.08 -18.29
C ASN A 58 1.70 4.16 -16.90
N GLY A 59 1.21 3.02 -16.39
CA GLY A 59 0.65 2.95 -15.05
C GLY A 59 1.59 3.49 -13.96
N LYS A 60 1.03 3.89 -12.81
CA LYS A 60 1.80 4.41 -11.68
C LYS A 60 2.07 3.34 -10.65
N ARG A 61 3.24 3.39 -10.02
CA ARG A 61 3.61 2.49 -8.92
C ARG A 61 3.87 3.32 -7.67
N ILE A 62 3.12 3.03 -6.61
CA ILE A 62 3.15 3.81 -5.37
C ILE A 62 3.45 2.83 -4.24
N TYR A 63 4.49 3.11 -3.47
CA TYR A 63 4.78 2.36 -2.26
C TYR A 63 3.77 2.73 -1.17
N VAL A 64 3.29 1.71 -0.46
CA VAL A 64 2.38 1.85 0.67
C VAL A 64 2.92 1.08 1.86
N ARG A 65 2.88 1.71 3.04
CA ARG A 65 3.21 1.08 4.31
C ARG A 65 1.95 1.02 5.16
N GLY A 66 1.07 0.09 4.82
CA GLY A 66 -0.19 -0.10 5.53
C GLY A 66 -1.26 0.95 5.23
N GLY A 67 -2.47 0.67 5.69
CA GLY A 67 -3.66 1.47 5.43
C GLY A 67 -4.92 0.64 5.24
N PHE A 68 -5.91 1.24 4.61
CA PHE A 68 -7.20 0.63 4.29
C PHE A 68 -7.52 0.83 2.82
N ALA A 69 -8.11 -0.19 2.20
CA ALA A 69 -8.74 -0.10 0.89
C ALA A 69 -10.24 -0.30 1.05
N ASP A 70 -11.02 0.68 0.59
CA ASP A 70 -12.47 0.65 0.48
C ASP A 70 -12.85 0.53 -0.99
N ILE A 71 -13.25 -0.67 -1.38
CA ILE A 71 -13.67 -0.99 -2.74
C ILE A 71 -15.19 -0.93 -2.74
N GLY A 72 -15.74 0.01 -3.50
CA GLY A 72 -17.17 0.14 -3.77
C GLY A 72 -17.54 -0.37 -5.17
N PRO A 73 -18.84 -0.33 -5.52
CA PRO A 73 -19.34 -0.83 -6.80
C PRO A 73 -18.77 -0.10 -8.03
N THR A 74 -18.45 1.19 -7.87
CA THR A 74 -18.04 2.09 -8.97
C THR A 74 -16.74 2.84 -8.68
N SER A 75 -16.16 2.65 -7.50
CA SER A 75 -14.98 3.40 -7.05
C SER A 75 -14.14 2.57 -6.09
N CYS A 76 -12.84 2.86 -6.00
CA CYS A 76 -11.94 2.28 -5.01
C CYS A 76 -11.17 3.42 -4.35
N THR A 77 -11.15 3.45 -3.02
CA THR A 77 -10.44 4.44 -2.24
C THR A 77 -9.39 3.75 -1.38
N VAL A 78 -8.14 4.20 -1.46
CA VAL A 78 -7.06 3.75 -0.58
C VAL A 78 -6.68 4.88 0.36
N LEU A 79 -6.73 4.58 1.65
CA LEU A 79 -6.30 5.44 2.75
C LEU A 79 -5.01 4.85 3.32
N ALA A 80 -3.86 5.41 2.96
CA ALA A 80 -2.58 4.91 3.45
C ALA A 80 -2.17 5.56 4.78
N GLU A 81 -1.57 4.76 5.66
CA GLU A 81 -0.91 5.29 6.86
C GLU A 81 0.36 6.03 6.50
N ARG A 82 1.16 5.45 5.60
CA ARG A 82 2.21 6.14 4.86
C ARG A 82 2.27 5.63 3.44
N ALA A 83 2.58 6.53 2.52
CA ALA A 83 2.79 6.18 1.13
C ALA A 83 3.69 7.22 0.44
N ALA A 84 4.43 6.75 -0.54
CA ALA A 84 5.33 7.57 -1.33
C ALA A 84 5.40 7.02 -2.77
N PRO A 85 5.57 7.88 -3.79
CA PRO A 85 5.95 7.43 -5.13
C PRO A 85 7.24 6.61 -5.06
N ILE A 86 7.37 5.55 -5.88
CA ILE A 86 8.58 4.73 -5.89
C ILE A 86 9.81 5.57 -6.26
N GLU A 87 9.63 6.60 -7.06
CA GLU A 87 10.70 7.52 -7.48
C GLU A 87 11.25 8.38 -6.33
N GLU A 88 10.46 8.58 -5.27
CA GLU A 88 10.84 9.33 -4.07
C GLU A 88 11.36 8.42 -2.95
N LEU A 89 11.33 7.09 -3.14
CA LEU A 89 11.75 6.13 -2.14
C LEU A 89 13.29 6.04 -2.07
N THR A 90 13.85 6.28 -0.88
CA THR A 90 15.29 6.13 -0.64
C THR A 90 15.56 4.98 0.34
N PRO A 91 16.75 4.34 0.30
CA PRO A 91 17.10 3.28 1.26
C PRO A 91 16.96 3.75 2.71
N GLU A 92 17.35 5.01 2.97
CA GLU A 92 17.28 5.62 4.31
C GLU A 92 15.83 5.86 4.77
N SER A 93 14.88 6.02 3.85
CA SER A 93 13.47 6.11 4.19
C SER A 93 12.92 4.76 4.69
N ILE A 94 13.31 3.66 4.04
CA ILE A 94 12.93 2.32 4.47
C ILE A 94 13.66 1.92 5.75
N ASP A 95 14.94 2.26 5.90
CA ASP A 95 15.70 1.96 7.12
C ASP A 95 15.10 2.64 8.35
N ARG A 96 14.67 3.91 8.23
CA ARG A 96 13.92 4.60 9.29
C ARG A 96 12.60 3.90 9.61
N ASP A 97 11.94 3.31 8.62
CA ASP A 97 10.69 2.59 8.83
C ASP A 97 10.90 1.27 9.57
N ILE A 98 11.98 0.55 9.24
CA ILE A 98 12.40 -0.68 9.92
C ILE A 98 12.75 -0.35 11.38
N GLU A 99 13.61 0.65 11.62
CA GLU A 99 14.04 1.04 12.96
C GLU A 99 12.85 1.45 13.83
N ALA A 100 11.90 2.21 13.28
CA ALA A 100 10.67 2.57 13.99
C ALA A 100 9.81 1.35 14.36
N ALA A 101 9.73 0.34 13.48
CA ALA A 101 8.99 -0.89 13.75
C ALA A 101 9.71 -1.78 14.79
N GLU A 102 11.04 -1.85 14.74
CA GLU A 102 11.87 -2.56 15.73
C GLU A 102 11.74 -1.93 17.12
N LEU A 103 11.81 -0.60 17.20
CA LEU A 103 11.64 0.12 18.46
C LEU A 103 10.23 -0.09 19.05
N ALA A 104 9.20 -0.08 18.19
CA ALA A 104 7.84 -0.38 18.61
C ALA A 104 7.69 -1.83 19.10
N ARG A 105 8.37 -2.79 18.46
CA ARG A 105 8.36 -4.21 18.86
C ARG A 105 9.00 -4.38 20.24
N ASP A 106 10.15 -3.75 20.45
CA ASP A 106 10.92 -3.88 21.69
C ASP A 106 10.25 -3.18 22.87
N ALA A 107 9.50 -2.11 22.59
CA ALA A 107 8.72 -1.38 23.59
C ALA A 107 7.40 -2.07 24.00
N THR A 108 7.01 -3.18 23.35
CA THR A 108 5.70 -3.81 23.58
C THR A 108 5.84 -5.19 24.24
N GLU A 109 5.07 -5.40 25.32
CA GLU A 109 5.02 -6.67 26.06
C GLU A 109 3.94 -7.62 25.53
N ASP A 110 3.01 -7.10 24.72
CA ASP A 110 1.98 -7.90 24.06
C ASP A 110 2.59 -8.83 23.00
N GLN A 111 2.39 -10.13 23.16
CA GLN A 111 2.94 -11.14 22.25
C GLN A 111 2.32 -11.08 20.84
N GLN A 112 1.02 -10.78 20.73
CA GLN A 112 0.35 -10.69 19.43
C GLN A 112 0.86 -9.47 18.66
N LYS A 113 0.94 -8.32 19.34
CA LYS A 113 1.46 -7.10 18.72
C LYS A 113 2.94 -7.22 18.33
N ARG A 114 3.76 -7.93 19.11
CA ARG A 114 5.15 -8.26 18.71
C ARG A 114 5.22 -9.09 17.44
N GLN A 115 4.32 -10.06 17.27
CA GLN A 115 4.27 -10.89 16.07
C GLN A 115 3.87 -10.08 14.83
N GLU A 116 2.88 -9.20 14.95
CA GLU A 116 2.46 -8.30 13.88
C GLU A 116 3.60 -7.36 13.45
N LEU A 117 4.30 -6.77 14.41
CA LEU A 117 5.45 -5.90 14.15
C LEU A 117 6.61 -6.66 13.50
N ASN A 118 6.89 -7.90 13.93
CA ASN A 118 7.86 -8.77 13.25
C ASN A 118 7.47 -9.04 11.80
N ALA A 119 6.20 -9.34 11.53
CA ALA A 119 5.72 -9.54 10.17
C ALA A 119 5.87 -8.26 9.32
N GLN A 120 5.60 -7.09 9.90
CA GLN A 120 5.80 -5.80 9.24
C GLN A 120 7.28 -5.53 8.92
N ILE A 121 8.19 -5.82 9.86
CA ILE A 121 9.65 -5.67 9.65
C ILE A 121 10.12 -6.55 8.48
N VAL A 122 9.68 -7.81 8.43
CA VAL A 122 10.03 -8.72 7.32
C VAL A 122 9.55 -8.17 5.97
N GLN A 123 8.32 -7.67 5.89
CA GLN A 123 7.80 -7.08 4.64
C GLN A 123 8.56 -5.82 4.21
N LEU A 124 8.98 -4.97 5.16
CA LEU A 124 9.82 -3.80 4.88
C LEU A 124 11.18 -4.21 4.30
N GLN A 125 11.81 -5.25 4.88
CA GLN A 125 13.07 -5.80 4.40
C GLN A 125 12.92 -6.42 3.00
N GLU A 126 11.87 -7.20 2.76
CA GLU A 126 11.57 -7.77 1.44
C GLU A 126 11.35 -6.67 0.39
N THR A 127 10.63 -5.62 0.76
CA THR A 127 10.39 -4.48 -0.14
C THR A 127 11.69 -3.75 -0.47
N LYS A 128 12.57 -3.56 0.52
CA LYS A 128 13.91 -2.98 0.30
C LYS A 128 14.70 -3.77 -0.75
N VAL A 129 14.76 -5.10 -0.57
CA VAL A 129 15.45 -6.00 -1.51
C VAL A 129 14.81 -5.97 -2.90
N LEU A 130 13.49 -6.01 -2.98
CA LEU A 130 12.74 -6.04 -4.25
C LEU A 130 12.90 -4.75 -5.06
N LEU A 131 13.00 -3.61 -4.37
CA LEU A 131 13.22 -2.30 -5.01
C LEU A 131 14.69 -1.99 -5.28
N LYS A 132 15.62 -2.89 -4.92
CA LYS A 132 17.08 -2.73 -5.07
C LYS A 132 17.63 -1.46 -4.40
N LEU A 133 17.04 -1.10 -3.27
CA LEU A 133 17.48 0.00 -2.39
C LEU A 133 18.44 -0.55 -1.33
#